data_AF-A0A1V2NSI6-F1
#
_entry.id   AF-A0A1V2NSI6-F1
#
_cell.length_a   1.000
_cell.length_b   1.000
_cell.length_c   1.000
_cell.angle_alpha   90.00
_cell.angle_beta   90.00
_cell.angle_gamma   90.00
#
_symmetry.space_group_name_H-M   'P 1'
#
loop_
_entity.id
_entity.type
_entity.pdbx_description
1 polymer ?
#
loop_
_entity_poly.entity_id
_entity_poly.type
_entity_poly.pdbx_seq_one_letter_code
_entity_poly.pdbx_strand_id
1 'polypeptide(L)'
;MTTATKRYTGPLAPGAHIAADTDPWLQDAATGERVDLRPFEPTEPRSLAADDCECIAWAILPGVFAPCNGEFGIEAHDDCREYAGDIEAAAALAAHLASITGRTYEIWYEETRP
;
A
#
# COMPACT_ATOMS: atom_id res chain seq x y z
N MET A 1 19.50 -9.45 12.08
CA MET A 1 18.20 -8.91 11.64
C MET A 1 17.07 -9.50 12.48
N THR A 2 16.36 -8.65 13.20
CA THR A 2 15.10 -9.00 13.88
C THR A 2 13.96 -8.36 13.12
N THR A 3 12.87 -9.11 12.91
CA THR A 3 11.61 -8.60 12.35
C THR A 3 10.59 -8.41 13.45
N ALA A 4 9.85 -7.31 13.40
CA ALA A 4 8.72 -7.06 14.29
C ALA A 4 7.56 -6.44 13.51
N THR A 5 6.39 -7.06 13.59
CA THR A 5 5.15 -6.50 13.02
C THR A 5 4.70 -5.30 13.85
N LYS A 6 4.46 -4.16 13.18
CA LYS A 6 4.06 -2.90 13.82
C LYS A 6 2.95 -2.22 13.05
N ARG A 7 2.07 -1.54 13.79
CA ARG A 7 1.15 -0.54 13.24
C ARG A 7 1.92 0.75 13.00
N TYR A 8 1.77 1.34 11.82
CA TYR A 8 2.29 2.66 11.51
C TYR A 8 1.47 3.72 12.26
N THR A 9 2.15 4.53 13.09
CA THR A 9 1.54 5.64 13.86
C THR A 9 2.31 6.94 13.71
N GLY A 10 3.32 6.98 12.85
CA GLY A 10 4.24 8.10 12.67
C GLY A 10 5.57 7.65 12.06
N PRO A 11 6.56 8.54 11.94
CA PRO A 11 7.85 8.23 11.32
C PRO A 11 8.51 6.98 11.89
N LEU A 12 9.21 6.23 11.02
CA LEU A 12 9.99 5.06 11.43
C LEU A 12 11.05 5.46 12.46
N ALA A 13 11.34 4.55 13.39
CA ALA A 13 12.45 4.75 14.33
C ALA A 13 13.79 4.88 13.57
N PRO A 14 14.78 5.61 14.11
CA PRO A 14 16.09 5.71 13.47
C PRO A 14 16.71 4.32 13.21
N GLY A 15 17.11 4.05 11.97
CA GLY A 15 17.68 2.76 11.55
C GLY A 15 16.67 1.62 11.38
N ALA A 16 15.38 1.91 11.47
CA ALA A 16 14.32 0.97 11.12
C ALA A 16 13.97 1.08 9.63
N HIS A 17 13.71 -0.07 9.01
CA HIS A 17 13.27 -0.19 7.62
C HIS A 17 12.01 -1.03 7.54
N ILE A 18 11.22 -0.83 6.49
CA ILE A 18 10.14 -1.76 6.14
C ILE A 18 10.77 -2.96 5.43
N ALA A 19 10.35 -4.17 5.78
CA ALA A 19 10.80 -5.37 5.09
C ALA A 19 10.27 -5.37 3.64
N ALA A 20 11.18 -5.38 2.67
CA ALA A 20 10.83 -5.43 1.24
C ALA A 20 10.14 -6.73 0.82
N ASP A 21 10.21 -7.80 1.64
CA ASP A 21 9.54 -9.07 1.35
C ASP A 21 8.03 -9.02 1.63
N THR A 22 7.56 -8.03 2.40
CA THR A 22 6.15 -7.93 2.82
C THR A 22 5.49 -6.60 2.51
N ASP A 23 6.28 -5.52 2.37
CA ASP A 23 5.79 -4.14 2.21
C ASP A 23 4.87 -3.69 3.35
N PRO A 24 4.42 -2.42 3.40
CA PRO A 24 3.26 -2.12 4.21
C PRO A 24 2.01 -2.81 3.65
N TRP A 25 1.11 -3.21 4.54
CA TRP A 25 -0.23 -3.72 4.19
C TRP A 25 -1.30 -2.99 4.99
N LEU A 26 -2.56 -3.16 4.56
CA LEU A 26 -3.72 -2.69 5.31
C LEU A 26 -4.28 -3.77 6.21
N GLN A 27 -4.70 -3.39 7.40
CA GLN A 27 -5.44 -4.23 8.33
C GLN A 27 -6.80 -3.59 8.61
N ASP A 28 -7.87 -4.36 8.52
CA ASP A 28 -9.22 -3.89 8.86
C ASP A 28 -9.28 -3.60 10.36
N ALA A 29 -9.61 -2.36 10.73
CA ALA A 29 -9.58 -1.93 12.13
C ALA A 29 -10.63 -2.63 13.00
N ALA A 30 -11.72 -3.15 12.40
CA ALA A 30 -12.79 -3.81 13.12
C ALA A 30 -12.50 -5.30 13.35
N THR A 31 -11.92 -5.99 12.36
CA THR A 31 -11.65 -7.44 12.45
C THR A 31 -10.22 -7.75 12.88
N GLY A 32 -9.29 -6.82 12.69
CA GLY A 32 -7.86 -7.06 12.87
C GLY A 32 -7.26 -7.98 11.80
N GLU A 33 -7.95 -8.23 10.68
CA GLU A 33 -7.47 -9.08 9.59
C GLU A 33 -6.72 -8.25 8.54
N ARG A 34 -5.69 -8.85 7.93
CA ARG A 34 -5.04 -8.25 6.75
C ARG A 34 -6.05 -8.17 5.61
N VAL A 35 -6.04 -7.06 4.88
CA VAL A 35 -6.95 -6.84 3.75
C VAL A 35 -6.37 -7.51 2.51
N ASP A 36 -7.13 -8.43 1.93
CA ASP A 36 -6.87 -8.95 0.58
C ASP A 36 -7.21 -7.87 -0.44
N LEU A 37 -6.22 -7.45 -1.23
CA LEU A 37 -6.34 -6.35 -2.19
C LEU A 37 -6.82 -6.82 -3.58
N ARG A 38 -6.75 -8.12 -3.89
CA ARG A 38 -7.14 -8.67 -5.21
C ARG A 38 -8.58 -8.33 -5.61
N PRO A 39 -9.58 -8.34 -4.71
CA PRO A 39 -10.95 -7.97 -5.08
C PRO A 39 -11.12 -6.51 -5.52
N PHE A 40 -10.14 -5.64 -5.25
CA PHE A 40 -10.17 -4.23 -5.64
C PHE A 40 -9.39 -3.94 -6.91
N GLU A 41 -8.68 -4.93 -7.47
CA GLU A 41 -8.00 -4.79 -8.76
C GLU A 41 -9.01 -4.46 -9.86
N PRO A 42 -8.69 -3.49 -10.74
CA PRO A 42 -9.59 -3.12 -11.81
C PRO A 42 -9.75 -4.26 -12.82
N THR A 43 -10.99 -4.54 -13.22
CA THR A 43 -11.30 -5.56 -14.24
C THR A 43 -11.09 -5.06 -15.67
N GLU A 44 -10.91 -3.75 -15.85
CA GLU A 44 -10.66 -3.09 -17.13
C GLU A 44 -9.63 -1.96 -16.93
N PRO A 45 -8.80 -1.68 -17.94
CA PRO A 45 -7.80 -0.63 -17.82
C PRO A 45 -8.46 0.75 -17.77
N ARG A 46 -7.90 1.63 -16.97
CA ARG A 46 -8.28 3.04 -16.92
C ARG A 46 -7.93 3.73 -18.23
N SER A 47 -8.74 4.69 -18.62
CA SER A 47 -8.36 5.64 -19.66
C SER A 47 -7.22 6.51 -19.15
N LEU A 48 -6.09 6.49 -19.84
CA LEU A 48 -4.91 7.27 -19.51
C LEU A 48 -4.95 8.64 -20.18
N ALA A 49 -4.54 9.67 -19.44
CA ALA A 49 -4.15 10.95 -20.04
C ALA A 49 -2.81 10.80 -20.79
N ALA A 50 -2.49 11.78 -21.64
CA ALA A 50 -1.31 11.72 -22.50
C ALA A 50 0.02 11.63 -21.74
N ASP A 51 0.07 12.14 -20.51
CA ASP A 51 1.27 12.18 -19.66
C ASP A 51 1.23 11.15 -18.51
N ASP A 52 0.22 10.28 -18.48
CA ASP A 52 0.09 9.26 -17.44
C ASP A 52 1.08 8.11 -17.68
N CYS A 53 1.63 7.55 -16.59
CA CYS A 53 2.41 6.32 -16.67
C CYS A 53 1.51 5.14 -17.07
N GLU A 54 1.89 4.38 -18.10
CA GLU A 54 1.10 3.21 -18.57
C GLU A 54 0.82 2.19 -17.44
N CYS A 55 1.73 2.11 -16.47
CA CYS A 55 1.62 1.30 -15.28
C CYS A 55 0.33 1.56 -14.46
N ILE A 56 -0.23 2.77 -14.51
CA ILE A 56 -1.41 3.13 -13.70
C ILE A 56 -2.73 2.65 -14.32
N ALA A 57 -2.72 2.16 -15.57
CA ALA A 57 -3.91 1.68 -16.25
C ALA A 57 -4.60 0.56 -15.46
N TRP A 58 -3.82 -0.28 -14.79
CA TRP A 58 -4.30 -1.45 -14.05
C TRP A 58 -4.19 -1.31 -12.53
N ALA A 59 -3.80 -0.14 -12.03
CA ALA A 59 -3.61 0.05 -10.59
C ALA A 59 -4.95 0.28 -9.86
N ILE A 60 -5.06 -0.18 -8.60
CA ILE A 60 -6.21 0.14 -7.72
C ILE A 60 -6.29 1.65 -7.46
N LEU A 61 -5.15 2.33 -7.39
CA LEU A 61 -5.04 3.77 -7.25
C LEU A 61 -3.83 4.23 -8.08
N PRO A 62 -3.90 5.37 -8.80
CA PRO A 62 -2.74 5.86 -9.56
C PRO A 62 -1.52 5.99 -8.66
N GLY A 63 -0.38 5.51 -9.16
CA GLY A 63 0.90 5.51 -8.46
C GLY A 63 1.06 4.51 -7.30
N VAL A 64 0.08 3.62 -7.11
CA VAL A 64 0.16 2.55 -6.10
C VAL A 64 0.30 1.20 -6.80
N PHE A 65 1.34 0.45 -6.45
CA PHE A 65 1.50 -0.94 -6.87
C PHE A 65 0.96 -1.86 -5.77
N ALA A 66 -0.25 -2.38 -6.00
CA ALA A 66 -0.97 -3.21 -5.04
C ALA A 66 -1.98 -4.14 -5.75
N PRO A 67 -2.04 -5.43 -5.38
CA PRO A 67 -1.20 -6.09 -4.39
C PRO A 67 0.24 -6.29 -4.87
N CYS A 68 1.22 -5.95 -4.02
CA CYS A 68 2.62 -6.37 -4.13
C CYS A 68 2.88 -7.57 -3.20
N ASN A 69 3.92 -8.35 -3.49
CA ASN A 69 4.40 -9.45 -2.63
C ASN A 69 3.32 -10.46 -2.18
N GLY A 70 2.33 -10.73 -3.04
CA GLY A 70 1.23 -11.66 -2.78
C GLY A 70 -0.13 -11.01 -2.93
N GLU A 71 -0.89 -10.93 -1.82
CA GLU A 71 -2.28 -10.45 -1.82
C GLU A 71 -2.51 -9.16 -1.01
N PHE A 72 -1.48 -8.60 -0.36
CA PHE A 72 -1.65 -7.50 0.60
C PHE A 72 -0.58 -6.39 0.58
N GLY A 73 0.60 -6.61 0.00
CA GLY A 73 1.69 -5.62 0.01
C GLY A 73 1.35 -4.40 -0.84
N ILE A 74 1.94 -3.26 -0.50
CA ILE A 74 1.66 -1.98 -1.14
C ILE A 74 2.97 -1.23 -1.32
N GLU A 75 3.31 -0.90 -2.57
CA GLU A 75 4.47 -0.08 -2.91
C GLU A 75 4.05 1.22 -3.59
N ALA A 76 4.84 2.27 -3.44
CA ALA A 76 4.76 3.43 -4.32
C ALA A 76 5.41 3.09 -5.66
N HIS A 77 4.77 3.47 -6.77
CA HIS A 77 5.35 3.23 -8.10
C HIS A 77 6.42 4.27 -8.43
N ASP A 78 7.69 3.87 -8.37
CA ASP A 78 8.86 4.76 -8.53
C ASP A 78 8.87 5.61 -9.81
N ASP A 79 8.40 5.07 -10.94
CA ASP A 79 8.48 5.81 -12.21
C ASP A 79 7.49 6.98 -12.30
N CYS A 80 6.33 6.87 -11.64
CA CYS A 80 5.31 7.92 -11.71
C CYS A 80 5.52 8.99 -10.62
N ARG A 81 6.28 8.68 -9.57
CA ARG A 81 6.64 9.59 -8.46
C ARG A 81 5.46 10.29 -7.79
N GLU A 82 4.28 9.67 -7.82
CA GLU A 82 3.05 10.22 -7.24
C GLU A 82 3.15 10.32 -5.70
N TYR A 83 3.83 9.36 -5.07
CA TYR A 83 4.01 9.30 -3.61
C TYR A 83 5.49 9.29 -3.24
N ALA A 84 5.84 9.85 -2.09
CA ALA A 84 7.21 9.90 -1.59
C ALA A 84 7.74 8.53 -1.10
N GLY A 85 6.85 7.55 -0.92
CA GLY A 85 7.20 6.17 -0.59
C GLY A 85 5.98 5.33 -0.16
N ASP A 86 6.24 4.07 0.16
CA ASP A 86 5.22 3.02 0.31
C ASP A 86 4.19 3.31 1.40
N ILE A 87 4.59 3.96 2.49
CA ILE A 87 3.66 4.36 3.56
C ILE A 87 2.65 5.40 3.08
N GLU A 88 3.09 6.34 2.25
CA GLU A 88 2.20 7.37 1.70
C GLU A 88 1.24 6.77 0.67
N ALA A 89 1.74 5.86 -0.18
CA ALA A 89 0.92 5.06 -1.08
C ALA A 89 -0.12 4.21 -0.31
N ALA A 90 0.28 3.55 0.77
CA ALA A 90 -0.61 2.78 1.64
C ALA A 90 -1.65 3.67 2.34
N ALA A 91 -1.28 4.88 2.76
CA ALA A 91 -2.23 5.83 3.33
C ALA A 91 -3.26 6.32 2.30
N ALA A 92 -2.83 6.60 1.08
CA ALA A 92 -3.71 6.97 -0.02
C ALA A 92 -4.67 5.83 -0.38
N LEU A 93 -4.16 4.59 -0.46
CA LEU A 93 -4.99 3.41 -0.70
C LEU A 93 -5.99 3.16 0.45
N ALA A 94 -5.56 3.31 1.71
CA ALA A 94 -6.44 3.19 2.87
C ALA A 94 -7.60 4.19 2.81
N ALA A 95 -7.31 5.46 2.48
CA ALA A 95 -8.32 6.49 2.32
C ALA A 95 -9.28 6.19 1.15
N HIS A 96 -8.75 5.72 0.02
CA HIS A 96 -9.55 5.32 -1.13
C HIS A 96 -10.49 4.16 -0.78
N LEU A 97 -9.98 3.08 -0.20
CA LEU A 97 -10.78 1.92 0.19
C LEU A 97 -11.81 2.29 1.25
N ALA A 98 -11.45 3.13 2.22
CA ALA A 98 -12.40 3.64 3.21
C ALA A 98 -13.57 4.39 2.55
N SER A 99 -13.30 5.16 1.50
CA SER A 99 -14.33 5.92 0.78
C SER A 99 -15.35 5.04 0.04
N ILE A 100 -14.94 3.85 -0.43
CA ILE A 100 -15.81 2.95 -1.20
C ILE A 100 -16.42 1.83 -0.36
N THR A 101 -15.76 1.40 0.73
CA THR A 101 -16.27 0.32 1.60
C THR A 101 -16.94 0.82 2.87
N GLY A 102 -16.71 2.08 3.25
CA GLY A 102 -17.15 2.66 4.52
C GLY A 102 -16.42 2.10 5.75
N ARG A 103 -15.30 1.40 5.56
CA ARG A 103 -14.51 0.79 6.64
C ARG A 103 -13.31 1.65 7.03
N THR A 104 -12.76 1.39 8.22
CA THR A 104 -11.52 2.01 8.68
C THR A 104 -10.39 1.01 8.54
N TYR A 105 -9.26 1.48 8.02
CA TYR A 105 -8.07 0.66 7.78
C TYR A 105 -6.88 1.24 8.54
N GLU A 106 -6.07 0.36 9.10
CA GLU A 106 -4.78 0.68 9.71
C GLU A 106 -3.66 0.24 8.79
N ILE A 107 -2.57 1.00 8.75
CA ILE A 107 -1.36 0.61 8.01
C ILE A 107 -0.45 -0.17 8.96
N TRP A 108 0.00 -1.32 8.51
CA TRP A 108 0.90 -2.19 9.24
C TRP A 108 2.10 -2.55 8.38
N TYR A 109 3.22 -2.89 9.01
CA TYR A 109 4.46 -3.24 8.33
C TYR A 109 5.31 -4.16 9.19
N GLU A 110 6.24 -4.87 8.57
CA GLU A 110 7.31 -5.57 9.28
C GLU A 110 8.54 -4.66 9.36
N GLU A 111 8.90 -4.29 10.59
CA GLU A 111 10.10 -3.51 10.86
C GLU A 111 11.33 -4.43 10.85
N THR A 112 12.31 -4.12 10.01
CA THR A 112 13.63 -4.72 10.03
C THR A 112 14.66 -3.74 10.59
N ARG A 113 15.67 -4.30 11.27
CA ARG A 113 16.84 -3.56 11.76
C ARG A 113 18.11 -4.36 11.43
N PRO A 114 19.22 -3.67 11.07
CA PRO A 114 20.51 -4.30 10.88
C PRO A 114 20.94 -5.12 12.11
#